data_AF-A0AAU4VGK1-F1
#
_entry.id   AF-A0AAU4VGK1-F1
#
_cell.length_a   1.000
_cell.length_b   1.000
_cell.length_c   1.000
_cell.angle_alpha   90.00
_cell.angle_beta   90.00
_cell.angle_gamma   90.00
#
_symmetry.space_group_name_H-M   'P 1'
#
loop_
_entity.id
_entity.type
_entity.pdbx_description
1 polymer ?
#
loop_
_entity_poly.entity_id
_entity_poly.type
_entity_poly.pdbx_seq_one_letter_code
_entity_poly.pdbx_strand_id
1 'polypeptide(L)'
;MLATTGWTAVHRPEEVSPLRVAALGAWSKARIDGRPVPAADAPARTVARFFAGLDGAQRARLADGYPLVVGNLDGTPAATRYRANLQGLEQARRVEEARSRDVALTPADRSTATRRSHRFASLAQPNRQIFAFDPTGNGRVAEVFGDLAGAERVSVIVPGVDTDVLTFERTQRRLTSPVGMAESLYQAQRAADPDGRTAVIAWAGYTAPTGIGVDAATGRMAVDGAALLKSLTAALPGDASVALFCHSYGSVVCGVAAHELPRRVTDVVVAGSPGMRTENVAGLHTSARVWATRDEGDWIADVPHLEVGGLGHGADPVSPAFGARLLSSARAKSHTGYFAPGTDSMDNFAKIGTGAFASVVCATGNDACRRGISGTEQD
;
A
#
# COMPACT_ATOMS: atom_id res chain seq x y z
N MET A 1 35.87 -19.62 -33.36
CA MET A 1 36.05 -19.01 -32.03
C MET A 1 34.79 -18.26 -31.66
N LEU A 2 34.25 -18.63 -30.50
CA LEU A 2 33.39 -17.87 -29.58
C LEU A 2 32.02 -17.34 -30.06
N ALA A 3 31.01 -17.99 -29.48
CA ALA A 3 29.64 -17.57 -29.35
C ALA A 3 29.49 -16.33 -28.44
N THR A 4 28.48 -15.51 -28.73
CA THR A 4 27.84 -14.62 -27.75
C THR A 4 26.33 -14.65 -27.99
N THR A 5 25.66 -15.50 -27.21
CA THR A 5 24.22 -15.38 -26.91
C THR A 5 24.05 -14.30 -25.83
N GLY A 6 23.01 -13.47 -25.94
CA GLY A 6 22.80 -12.38 -24.99
C GLY A 6 21.37 -11.85 -24.95
N TRP A 7 20.55 -12.50 -24.13
CA TRP A 7 19.46 -11.94 -23.30
C TRP A 7 18.45 -10.99 -23.95
N THR A 8 17.38 -11.56 -24.50
CA THR A 8 16.07 -10.88 -24.51
C THR A 8 15.48 -10.95 -23.11
N ALA A 9 15.29 -9.79 -22.48
CA ALA A 9 14.45 -9.63 -21.31
C ALA A 9 13.01 -10.04 -21.70
N VAL A 10 12.64 -11.28 -21.40
CA VAL A 10 11.28 -11.75 -21.58
C VAL A 10 10.42 -11.07 -20.53
N HIS A 11 9.75 -9.98 -20.93
CA HIS A 11 8.51 -9.56 -20.30
C HIS A 11 7.54 -10.76 -20.36
N ARG A 12 7.29 -11.38 -19.21
CA ARG A 12 6.08 -12.19 -19.06
C ARG A 12 4.94 -11.19 -18.80
N PRO A 13 3.94 -11.09 -19.69
CA PRO A 13 2.67 -10.43 -19.32
C PRO A 13 2.17 -11.08 -18.03
N GLU A 14 1.53 -10.32 -17.13
CA GLU A 14 0.99 -10.82 -15.86
C GLU A 14 0.20 -12.12 -16.12
N GLU A 15 0.82 -13.27 -15.86
CA GLU A 15 0.15 -14.57 -15.95
C GLU A 15 -0.86 -14.58 -14.82
N VAL A 16 -2.13 -14.28 -15.15
CA VAL A 16 -3.24 -14.39 -14.20
C VAL A 16 -3.19 -15.79 -13.60
N SER A 17 -3.11 -15.89 -12.27
CA SER A 17 -3.02 -17.19 -11.62
C SER A 17 -4.22 -18.04 -12.06
N PRO A 18 -4.03 -19.30 -12.51
CA PRO A 18 -5.15 -20.20 -12.81
C PRO A 18 -6.18 -20.28 -11.67
N LEU A 19 -5.72 -20.08 -10.42
CA LEU A 19 -6.58 -19.98 -9.24
C LEU A 19 -7.53 -18.78 -9.30
N ARG A 20 -7.03 -17.59 -9.67
CA ARG A 20 -7.82 -16.36 -9.73
C ARG A 20 -8.87 -16.44 -10.84
N VAL A 21 -8.48 -16.93 -12.02
CA VAL A 21 -9.39 -17.13 -13.16
C VAL A 21 -10.50 -18.11 -12.79
N ALA A 22 -10.14 -19.27 -12.22
CA ALA A 22 -11.11 -20.26 -11.76
C ALA A 22 -12.05 -19.68 -10.69
N ALA A 23 -11.52 -18.92 -9.73
CA ALA A 23 -12.32 -18.29 -8.68
C ALA A 23 -13.32 -17.27 -9.23
N LEU A 24 -12.92 -16.44 -10.21
CA LEU A 24 -13.83 -15.49 -10.87
C LEU A 24 -14.91 -16.20 -11.70
N GLY A 25 -14.54 -17.26 -12.41
CA GLY A 25 -15.48 -18.09 -13.17
C GLY A 25 -16.49 -18.84 -12.28
N ALA A 26 -16.09 -19.23 -11.07
CA ALA A 26 -16.98 -19.82 -10.08
C ALA A 26 -17.89 -18.76 -9.44
N TRP A 27 -17.35 -17.58 -9.13
CA TRP A 27 -18.10 -16.46 -8.54
C TRP A 27 -19.21 -15.96 -9.46
N SER A 28 -18.97 -15.85 -10.77
CA SER A 28 -20.00 -15.36 -11.72
C SER A 28 -21.26 -16.25 -11.80
N LYS A 29 -21.16 -17.50 -11.33
CA LYS A 29 -22.27 -18.47 -11.26
C LYS A 29 -22.79 -18.66 -9.84
N ALA A 30 -22.15 -18.03 -8.86
CA ALA A 30 -22.45 -18.23 -7.45
C ALA A 30 -23.83 -17.67 -7.07
N ARG A 31 -24.48 -18.35 -6.14
CA ARG A 31 -25.73 -17.92 -5.53
C ARG A 31 -25.65 -18.12 -4.03
N ILE A 32 -26.29 -17.22 -3.29
CA ILE A 32 -26.53 -17.37 -1.85
C ILE A 32 -28.04 -17.42 -1.64
N ASP A 33 -28.52 -18.55 -1.13
CA ASP A 33 -29.95 -18.81 -0.87
C ASP A 33 -30.86 -18.44 -2.06
N GLY A 34 -30.46 -18.88 -3.25
CA GLY A 34 -31.18 -18.65 -4.52
C GLY A 34 -30.94 -17.29 -5.18
N ARG A 35 -30.32 -16.33 -4.49
CA ARG A 35 -30.02 -14.99 -5.04
C ARG A 35 -28.64 -14.96 -5.70
N PRO A 36 -28.48 -14.36 -6.90
CA PRO A 36 -27.18 -14.19 -7.52
C PRO A 36 -26.30 -13.25 -6.69
N VAL A 37 -25.00 -13.53 -6.67
CA VAL A 37 -24.00 -12.59 -6.13
C VAL A 37 -23.78 -11.43 -7.10
N PRO A 38 -23.31 -10.25 -6.64
CA PRO A 38 -22.93 -9.16 -7.53
C PRO A 38 -21.74 -9.57 -8.42
N ALA A 39 -21.65 -8.99 -9.61
CA ALA A 39 -20.48 -9.15 -10.47
C ALA A 39 -19.19 -8.72 -9.74
N ALA A 40 -18.05 -9.32 -10.09
CA ALA A 40 -16.79 -9.07 -9.38
C ALA A 40 -16.24 -7.65 -9.61
N ASP A 41 -16.68 -6.99 -10.67
CA ASP A 41 -16.41 -5.60 -11.04
C ASP A 41 -17.56 -4.64 -10.66
N ALA A 42 -18.55 -5.12 -9.91
CA ALA A 42 -19.65 -4.27 -9.46
C ALA A 42 -19.14 -3.13 -8.57
N PRO A 43 -19.75 -1.94 -8.62
CA PRO A 43 -19.35 -0.82 -7.77
C PRO A 43 -19.38 -1.19 -6.27
N ALA A 44 -18.41 -0.69 -5.49
CA ALA A 44 -18.29 -1.00 -4.06
C ALA A 44 -19.59 -0.77 -3.27
N ARG A 45 -20.35 0.28 -3.59
CA ARG A 45 -21.68 0.57 -3.01
C ARG A 45 -22.74 -0.51 -3.26
N THR A 46 -22.61 -1.26 -4.34
CA THR A 46 -23.51 -2.37 -4.70
C THR A 46 -23.12 -3.61 -3.92
N VAL A 47 -21.82 -3.92 -3.87
CA VAL A 47 -21.27 -5.00 -3.05
C VAL A 47 -21.58 -4.79 -1.57
N ALA A 48 -21.37 -3.57 -1.05
CA ALA A 48 -21.65 -3.24 0.34
C ALA A 48 -23.12 -3.45 0.71
N ARG A 49 -24.06 -2.99 -0.12
CA ARG A 49 -25.50 -3.24 0.10
C ARG A 49 -25.86 -4.72 0.06
N PHE A 50 -25.25 -5.47 -0.85
CA PHE A 50 -25.44 -6.92 -0.91
C PHE A 50 -24.98 -7.59 0.40
N PHE A 51 -23.75 -7.34 0.84
CA PHE A 51 -23.21 -7.93 2.07
C PHE A 51 -23.95 -7.44 3.34
N ALA A 52 -24.44 -6.20 3.36
CA ALA A 52 -25.25 -5.67 4.45
C ALA A 52 -26.55 -6.46 4.66
N GLY A 53 -27.15 -6.97 3.57
CA GLY A 53 -28.33 -7.82 3.60
C GLY A 53 -28.08 -9.30 3.96
N LEU A 54 -26.82 -9.69 4.16
CA LEU A 54 -26.44 -11.05 4.55
C LEU A 54 -26.23 -11.17 6.06
N ASP A 55 -26.65 -12.29 6.63
CA ASP A 55 -26.30 -12.69 7.99
C ASP A 55 -24.84 -13.19 8.10
N GLY A 56 -24.36 -13.41 9.32
CA GLY A 56 -22.99 -13.86 9.56
C GLY A 56 -22.66 -15.21 8.91
N ALA A 57 -23.62 -16.14 8.85
CA ALA A 57 -23.41 -17.47 8.26
C ALA A 57 -23.32 -17.39 6.73
N GLN A 58 -24.15 -16.59 6.09
CA GLN A 58 -24.12 -16.32 4.65
C GLN A 58 -22.79 -15.65 4.25
N ARG A 59 -22.34 -14.65 5.01
CA ARG A 59 -21.04 -14.00 4.78
C ARG A 59 -19.88 -14.98 4.91
N ALA A 60 -19.91 -15.85 5.94
CA ALA A 60 -18.93 -16.90 6.13
C ALA A 60 -18.89 -17.90 4.97
N ARG A 61 -20.07 -18.37 4.51
CA ARG A 61 -20.16 -19.28 3.35
C ARG A 61 -19.53 -18.68 2.09
N LEU A 62 -19.78 -17.40 1.82
CA LEU A 62 -19.17 -16.73 0.67
C LEU A 62 -17.65 -16.55 0.84
N ALA A 63 -17.20 -16.14 2.02
CA ALA A 63 -15.78 -15.97 2.33
C ALA A 63 -14.99 -17.29 2.18
N ASP A 64 -15.54 -18.40 2.68
CA ASP A 64 -14.88 -19.71 2.63
C ASP A 64 -14.96 -20.35 1.24
N GLY A 65 -16.07 -20.15 0.52
CA GLY A 65 -16.29 -20.73 -0.79
C GLY A 65 -15.59 -19.98 -1.93
N TYR A 66 -15.42 -18.67 -1.80
CA TYR A 66 -14.85 -17.81 -2.85
C TYR A 66 -13.76 -16.87 -2.29
N PRO A 67 -12.75 -17.38 -1.58
CA PRO A 67 -11.85 -16.56 -0.78
C PRO A 67 -11.05 -15.55 -1.58
N LEU A 68 -10.50 -15.96 -2.72
CA LEU A 68 -9.74 -15.06 -3.60
C LEU A 68 -10.64 -13.95 -4.16
N VAL A 69 -11.94 -14.16 -4.36
CA VAL A 69 -12.83 -13.11 -4.83
C VAL A 69 -13.28 -12.23 -3.67
N VAL A 70 -13.96 -12.79 -2.66
CA VAL A 70 -14.52 -12.05 -1.53
C VAL A 70 -13.47 -11.25 -0.76
N GLY A 71 -12.26 -11.82 -0.60
CA GLY A 71 -11.14 -11.16 0.03
C GLY A 71 -10.66 -9.89 -0.68
N ASN A 72 -10.98 -9.74 -1.96
CA ASN A 72 -10.59 -8.61 -2.80
C ASN A 72 -11.78 -7.78 -3.32
N LEU A 73 -13.03 -8.12 -2.97
CA LEU A 73 -14.19 -7.34 -3.39
C LEU A 73 -14.36 -6.07 -2.56
N ASP A 74 -14.20 -4.92 -3.20
CA ASP A 74 -14.42 -3.62 -2.58
C ASP A 74 -15.89 -3.47 -2.14
N GLY A 75 -16.10 -2.94 -0.93
CA GLY A 75 -17.42 -2.90 -0.27
C GLY A 75 -17.74 -4.13 0.61
N THR A 76 -16.90 -5.16 0.61
CA THR A 76 -17.05 -6.29 1.54
C THR A 76 -16.65 -5.88 2.96
N PRO A 77 -17.41 -6.24 4.02
CA PRO A 77 -17.02 -5.96 5.40
C PRO A 77 -15.62 -6.48 5.75
N ALA A 78 -14.84 -5.70 6.50
CA ALA A 78 -13.45 -6.01 6.81
C ALA A 78 -13.25 -7.42 7.41
N ALA A 79 -14.07 -7.78 8.41
CA ALA A 79 -14.03 -9.12 9.02
C ALA A 79 -14.28 -10.26 8.01
N THR A 80 -15.16 -10.04 7.03
CA THR A 80 -15.42 -11.01 5.95
C THR A 80 -14.22 -11.11 5.01
N ARG A 81 -13.55 -9.99 4.69
CA ARG A 81 -12.29 -10.00 3.92
C ARG A 81 -11.18 -10.74 4.66
N TYR A 82 -11.01 -10.52 5.97
CA TYR A 82 -9.99 -11.20 6.77
C TYR A 82 -10.19 -12.72 6.74
N ARG A 83 -11.43 -13.20 6.93
CA ARG A 83 -11.75 -14.63 6.82
C ARG A 83 -11.45 -15.17 5.42
N ALA A 84 -11.90 -14.47 4.38
CA ALA A 84 -11.68 -14.89 3.00
C ALA A 84 -10.18 -14.95 2.66
N ASN A 85 -9.40 -13.92 3.01
CA ASN A 85 -7.97 -13.88 2.72
C ASN A 85 -7.17 -14.91 3.51
N LEU A 86 -7.57 -15.23 4.76
CA LEU A 86 -6.98 -16.34 5.50
C LEU A 86 -7.14 -17.67 4.75
N GLN A 87 -8.34 -17.95 4.23
CA GLN A 87 -8.60 -19.14 3.42
C GLN A 87 -7.85 -19.09 2.07
N GLY A 88 -7.77 -17.91 1.44
CA GLY A 88 -7.05 -17.70 0.19
C GLY A 88 -5.54 -17.94 0.33
N LEU A 89 -4.94 -17.48 1.42
CA LEU A 89 -3.55 -17.73 1.77
C LEU A 89 -3.27 -19.21 1.98
N GLU A 90 -4.15 -19.91 2.70
CA GLU A 90 -4.02 -21.34 2.96
C GLU A 90 -4.18 -22.18 1.67
N GLN A 91 -5.09 -21.77 0.77
CA GLN A 91 -5.21 -22.37 -0.56
C GLN A 91 -3.94 -22.13 -1.40
N ALA A 92 -3.44 -20.89 -1.45
CA ALA A 92 -2.24 -20.55 -2.18
C ALA A 92 -1.00 -21.28 -1.62
N ARG A 93 -0.89 -21.41 -0.29
CA ARG A 93 0.18 -22.16 0.39
C ARG A 93 0.24 -23.59 -0.11
N ARG A 94 -0.89 -24.30 -0.14
CA ARG A 94 -0.95 -25.70 -0.62
C ARG A 94 -0.50 -25.84 -2.07
N VAL A 95 -0.86 -24.88 -2.93
CA VAL A 95 -0.40 -24.87 -4.33
C VAL A 95 1.11 -24.69 -4.42
N GLU A 96 1.68 -23.74 -3.67
CA GLU A 96 3.14 -23.53 -3.66
C GLU A 96 3.89 -24.69 -3.00
N GLU A 97 3.31 -25.38 -2.02
CA GLU A 97 3.89 -26.60 -1.46
C GLU A 97 3.94 -27.74 -2.47
N ALA A 98 2.88 -27.94 -3.26
CA ALA A 98 2.89 -28.90 -4.35
C ALA A 98 3.97 -28.54 -5.39
N ARG A 99 4.03 -27.27 -5.82
CA ARG A 99 5.06 -26.78 -6.74
C ARG A 99 6.47 -26.97 -6.18
N SER A 100 6.69 -26.76 -4.88
CA SER A 100 8.01 -26.93 -4.28
C SER A 100 8.55 -28.37 -4.37
N ARG A 101 7.66 -29.36 -4.52
CA ARG A 101 7.98 -30.79 -4.62
C ARG A 101 7.92 -31.32 -6.06
N ASP A 102 7.45 -30.51 -7.00
CA ASP A 102 7.29 -30.91 -8.39
C ASP A 102 8.65 -31.02 -9.10
N VAL A 103 9.07 -32.26 -9.36
CA VAL A 103 10.35 -32.56 -10.01
C VAL A 103 10.42 -32.12 -11.47
N ALA A 104 9.28 -31.79 -12.10
CA ALA A 104 9.26 -31.23 -13.45
C ALA A 104 9.64 -29.73 -13.47
N LEU A 105 9.58 -29.03 -12.33
CA LEU A 105 10.00 -27.64 -12.21
C LEU A 105 11.51 -27.49 -12.01
N THR A 106 12.05 -26.35 -12.46
CA THR A 106 13.47 -26.04 -12.25
C THR A 106 13.78 -25.90 -10.75
N PRO A 107 15.04 -26.10 -10.31
CA PRO A 107 15.43 -25.84 -8.92
C PRO A 107 15.12 -24.41 -8.46
N ALA A 108 15.23 -23.42 -9.35
CA ALA A 108 14.90 -22.02 -9.04
C ALA A 108 13.40 -21.81 -8.83
N ASP A 109 12.56 -22.42 -9.66
CA ASP A 109 11.10 -22.36 -9.50
C ASP A 109 10.64 -23.05 -8.22
N ARG A 110 11.21 -24.22 -7.90
CA ARG A 110 10.93 -24.92 -6.64
C ARG A 110 11.37 -24.11 -5.42
N SER A 111 12.53 -23.48 -5.46
CA SER A 111 13.01 -22.58 -4.40
C SER A 111 12.07 -21.38 -4.20
N THR A 112 11.61 -20.79 -5.30
CA THR A 112 10.62 -19.69 -5.28
C THR A 112 9.30 -20.16 -4.66
N ALA A 113 8.81 -21.34 -5.04
CA ALA A 113 7.60 -21.93 -4.47
C ALA A 113 7.75 -22.19 -2.96
N THR A 114 8.89 -22.73 -2.50
CA THR A 114 9.19 -22.89 -1.07
C THR A 114 9.12 -21.55 -0.33
N ARG A 115 9.76 -20.50 -0.85
CA ARG A 115 9.74 -19.17 -0.24
C ARG A 115 8.32 -18.59 -0.16
N ARG A 116 7.52 -18.77 -1.22
CA ARG A 116 6.12 -18.32 -1.26
C ARG A 116 5.24 -19.09 -0.29
N SER A 117 5.39 -20.41 -0.21
CA SER A 117 4.68 -21.23 0.79
C SER A 117 4.96 -20.73 2.22
N HIS A 118 6.24 -20.54 2.59
CA HIS A 118 6.59 -20.01 3.90
C HIS A 118 6.02 -18.61 4.16
N ARG A 119 6.04 -17.74 3.14
CA ARG A 119 5.44 -16.41 3.25
C ARG A 119 3.93 -16.49 3.46
N PHE A 120 3.22 -17.32 2.71
CA PHE A 120 1.77 -17.48 2.86
C PHE A 120 1.40 -18.08 4.23
N ALA A 121 2.19 -19.02 4.73
CA ALA A 121 2.04 -19.53 6.10
C ALA A 121 2.21 -18.41 7.16
N SER A 122 3.20 -17.53 6.97
CA SER A 122 3.43 -16.39 7.87
C SER A 122 2.27 -15.38 7.84
N LEU A 123 1.73 -15.10 6.66
CA LEU A 123 0.57 -14.20 6.48
C LEU A 123 -0.74 -14.81 7.00
N ALA A 124 -0.86 -16.14 7.01
CA ALA A 124 -2.02 -16.87 7.49
C ALA A 124 -2.06 -17.07 9.01
N GLN A 125 -1.17 -16.42 9.78
CA GLN A 125 -1.22 -16.51 11.23
C GLN A 125 -2.53 -15.90 11.79
N PRO A 126 -3.19 -16.52 12.78
CA PRO A 126 -4.54 -16.12 13.22
C PRO A 126 -4.68 -14.69 13.77
N ASN A 127 -3.59 -14.10 14.24
CA ASN A 127 -3.55 -12.74 14.79
C ASN A 127 -3.36 -11.65 13.72
N ARG A 128 -3.27 -12.01 12.45
CA ARG A 128 -3.06 -11.07 11.35
C ARG A 128 -4.36 -10.75 10.63
N GLN A 129 -4.52 -9.49 10.21
CA GLN A 129 -5.71 -9.01 9.52
C GLN A 129 -5.38 -8.70 8.06
N ILE A 130 -5.33 -9.74 7.23
CA ILE A 130 -5.05 -9.60 5.80
C ILE A 130 -6.28 -9.10 5.06
N PHE A 131 -6.25 -7.83 4.67
CA PHE A 131 -7.37 -7.11 4.07
C PHE A 131 -7.52 -7.36 2.57
N ALA A 132 -6.42 -7.60 1.87
CA ALA A 132 -6.42 -8.00 0.46
C ALA A 132 -5.27 -8.99 0.21
N PHE A 133 -5.48 -9.93 -0.69
CA PHE A 133 -4.48 -10.92 -1.08
C PHE A 133 -4.72 -11.43 -2.51
N ASP A 134 -3.74 -11.25 -3.38
CA ASP A 134 -3.71 -11.86 -4.71
C ASP A 134 -2.38 -12.60 -4.88
N PRO A 135 -2.37 -13.94 -5.03
CA PRO A 135 -1.14 -14.69 -5.24
C PRO A 135 -0.60 -14.58 -6.68
N THR A 136 -1.30 -13.91 -7.59
CA THR A 136 -0.91 -13.80 -9.01
C THR A 136 0.43 -13.10 -9.19
N GLY A 137 1.28 -13.62 -10.09
CA GLY A 137 2.61 -13.06 -10.35
C GLY A 137 3.45 -12.90 -9.09
N ASN A 138 4.01 -11.70 -8.89
CA ASN A 138 4.79 -11.35 -7.70
C ASN A 138 3.95 -11.25 -6.42
N GLY A 139 2.62 -11.26 -6.55
CA GLY A 139 1.66 -11.23 -5.46
C GLY A 139 1.43 -9.83 -4.92
N ARG A 140 0.20 -9.58 -4.49
CA ARG A 140 -0.26 -8.32 -3.89
C ARG A 140 -0.90 -8.61 -2.55
N VAL A 141 -0.67 -7.77 -1.56
CA VAL A 141 -1.17 -7.98 -0.20
C VAL A 141 -1.39 -6.66 0.51
N ALA A 142 -2.43 -6.62 1.34
CA ALA A 142 -2.66 -5.53 2.27
C ALA A 142 -2.94 -6.10 3.67
N GLU A 143 -2.32 -5.53 4.70
CA GLU A 143 -2.51 -5.91 6.09
C GLU A 143 -2.92 -4.72 6.94
N VAL A 144 -3.83 -4.95 7.88
CA VAL A 144 -4.38 -3.94 8.78
C VAL A 144 -3.84 -4.14 10.21
N PHE A 145 -3.39 -3.04 10.80
CA PHE A 145 -3.10 -2.90 12.22
C PHE A 145 -4.17 -2.03 12.87
N GLY A 146 -4.80 -2.53 13.94
CA GLY A 146 -5.94 -1.87 14.61
C GLY A 146 -7.31 -2.31 14.08
N ASP A 147 -8.38 -1.67 14.57
CA ASP A 147 -9.76 -1.92 14.15
C ASP A 147 -10.13 -1.02 12.96
N LEU A 148 -10.05 -1.55 11.74
CA LEU A 148 -10.39 -0.79 10.53
C LEU A 148 -11.89 -0.44 10.46
N ALA A 149 -12.78 -1.26 11.00
CA ALA A 149 -14.23 -1.02 10.91
C ALA A 149 -14.65 0.14 11.83
N GLY A 150 -14.02 0.23 13.00
CA GLY A 150 -14.26 1.28 14.00
C GLY A 150 -13.34 2.49 13.92
N ALA A 151 -12.37 2.52 13.00
CA ALA A 151 -11.41 3.62 12.89
C ALA A 151 -12.07 4.94 12.45
N GLU A 152 -11.64 6.04 13.06
CA GLU A 152 -11.94 7.41 12.62
C GLU A 152 -10.84 7.98 11.71
N ARG A 153 -9.63 7.43 11.82
CA ARG A 153 -8.47 7.80 11.00
C ARG A 153 -7.75 6.56 10.51
N VAL A 154 -7.49 6.51 9.21
CA VAL A 154 -6.77 5.41 8.56
C VAL A 154 -5.50 5.94 7.94
N SER A 155 -4.37 5.35 8.29
CA SER A 155 -3.09 5.62 7.64
C SER A 155 -2.75 4.51 6.65
N VAL A 156 -2.34 4.84 5.44
CA VAL A 156 -1.96 3.85 4.43
C VAL A 156 -0.49 4.03 4.05
N ILE A 157 0.32 3.01 4.28
CA ILE A 157 1.71 2.96 3.80
C ILE A 157 1.69 2.59 2.32
N VAL A 158 2.20 3.48 1.46
CA VAL A 158 2.42 3.23 0.04
C VAL A 158 3.94 3.09 -0.18
N PRO A 159 4.44 1.86 -0.34
CA PRO A 159 5.88 1.58 -0.41
C PRO A 159 6.44 1.89 -1.80
N GLY A 160 7.77 1.77 -1.93
CA GLY A 160 8.49 1.97 -3.19
C GLY A 160 8.81 0.69 -3.96
N VAL A 161 9.92 0.74 -4.69
CA VAL A 161 10.48 -0.36 -5.49
C VAL A 161 10.75 -1.62 -4.65
N ASP A 162 10.92 -2.76 -5.32
CA ASP A 162 11.19 -4.07 -4.71
C ASP A 162 10.11 -4.53 -3.70
N THR A 163 8.89 -4.02 -3.86
CA THR A 163 7.73 -4.44 -3.06
C THR A 163 6.94 -5.54 -3.77
N ASP A 164 6.85 -6.70 -3.15
CA ASP A 164 6.02 -7.83 -3.54
C ASP A 164 5.60 -8.66 -2.31
N VAL A 165 4.90 -9.79 -2.50
CA VAL A 165 4.45 -10.60 -1.36
C VAL A 165 5.61 -11.18 -0.54
N LEU A 166 6.75 -11.47 -1.17
CA LEU A 166 7.93 -12.02 -0.50
C LEU A 166 8.68 -10.96 0.28
N THR A 167 8.70 -9.71 -0.19
CA THR A 167 9.35 -8.57 0.50
C THR A 167 8.41 -7.75 1.39
N PHE A 168 7.10 -8.07 1.39
CA PHE A 168 6.07 -7.42 2.19
C PHE A 168 6.39 -7.35 3.69
N GLU A 169 7.07 -8.38 4.20
CA GLU A 169 7.62 -8.41 5.56
C GLU A 169 9.04 -8.99 5.56
N ARG A 170 9.90 -8.50 6.47
CA ARG A 170 11.30 -8.94 6.57
C ARG A 170 11.70 -9.17 8.01
N THR A 171 12.54 -10.16 8.27
CA THR A 171 13.08 -10.42 9.62
C THR A 171 14.19 -9.42 9.97
N GLN A 172 15.10 -9.19 9.02
CA GLN A 172 16.17 -8.20 9.12
C GLN A 172 15.78 -6.94 8.35
N ARG A 173 16.23 -5.77 8.83
CA ARG A 173 15.87 -4.45 8.26
C ARG A 173 14.35 -4.31 8.12
N ARG A 174 13.60 -4.64 9.17
CA ARG A 174 12.12 -4.72 9.16
C ARG A 174 11.47 -3.47 8.58
N LEU A 175 12.03 -2.31 8.88
CA LEU A 175 11.54 -1.00 8.44
C LEU A 175 11.71 -0.72 6.94
N THR A 176 12.36 -1.62 6.18
CA THR A 176 12.39 -1.57 4.71
C THR A 176 11.30 -2.42 4.07
N SER A 177 10.27 -2.80 4.85
CA SER A 177 9.14 -3.60 4.39
C SER A 177 7.83 -2.92 4.80
N PRO A 178 6.76 -3.03 3.98
CA PRO A 178 5.45 -2.46 4.30
C PRO A 178 4.95 -2.81 5.70
N VAL A 179 5.08 -4.08 6.11
CA VAL A 179 4.66 -4.54 7.45
C VAL A 179 5.45 -3.84 8.55
N GLY A 180 6.77 -3.76 8.46
CA GLY A 180 7.57 -3.10 9.49
C GLY A 180 7.36 -1.59 9.55
N MET A 181 7.14 -0.93 8.41
CA MET A 181 6.78 0.49 8.36
C MET A 181 5.41 0.75 9.02
N ALA A 182 4.40 -0.06 8.68
CA ALA A 182 3.06 0.06 9.23
C ALA A 182 2.98 -0.28 10.72
N GLU A 183 3.70 -1.31 11.16
CA GLU A 183 3.80 -1.67 12.58
C GLU A 183 4.42 -0.52 13.39
N SER A 184 5.53 0.03 12.92
CA SER A 184 6.19 1.19 13.56
C SER A 184 5.25 2.40 13.64
N LEU A 185 4.57 2.72 12.54
CA LEU A 185 3.59 3.82 12.50
C LEU A 185 2.41 3.57 13.43
N TYR A 186 1.86 2.36 13.46
CA TYR A 186 0.73 2.02 14.33
C TYR A 186 1.11 2.16 15.80
N GLN A 187 2.28 1.66 16.20
CA GLN A 187 2.77 1.81 17.58
C GLN A 187 3.01 3.28 17.94
N ALA A 188 3.57 4.07 17.02
CA ALA A 188 3.77 5.51 17.25
C ALA A 188 2.43 6.25 17.38
N GLN A 189 1.42 5.94 16.56
CA GLN A 189 0.08 6.52 16.67
C GLN A 189 -0.62 6.15 17.97
N ARG A 190 -0.53 4.87 18.38
CA ARG A 190 -1.09 4.40 19.65
C ARG A 190 -0.42 5.04 20.87
N ALA A 191 0.87 5.35 20.78
CA ALA A 191 1.60 6.05 21.83
C ALA A 191 1.25 7.54 21.89
N ALA A 192 1.05 8.17 20.73
CA ALA A 192 0.68 9.59 20.62
C ALA A 192 -0.78 9.87 21.01
N ASP A 193 -1.69 8.95 20.71
CA ASP A 193 -3.12 9.06 21.01
C ASP A 193 -3.70 7.70 21.45
N PRO A 194 -3.59 7.36 22.75
CA PRO A 194 -4.04 6.07 23.29
C PRO A 194 -5.56 5.85 23.25
N ASP A 195 -6.35 6.92 23.21
CA ASP A 195 -7.81 6.87 23.15
C ASP A 195 -8.33 7.01 21.71
N GLY A 196 -7.47 7.46 20.79
CA GLY A 196 -7.75 7.57 19.36
C GLY A 196 -8.07 6.24 18.68
N ARG A 197 -9.08 6.29 17.81
CA ARG A 197 -9.50 5.17 16.96
C ARG A 197 -8.76 5.20 15.63
N THR A 198 -7.50 4.77 15.63
CA THR A 198 -6.67 4.70 14.41
C THR A 198 -6.52 3.27 13.89
N ALA A 199 -6.38 3.15 12.57
CA ALA A 199 -5.90 1.93 11.92
C ALA A 199 -4.80 2.27 10.91
N VAL A 200 -3.82 1.38 10.73
CA VAL A 200 -2.75 1.51 9.74
C VAL A 200 -2.82 0.35 8.76
N ILE A 201 -2.68 0.64 7.47
CA ILE A 201 -2.68 -0.36 6.39
C ILE A 201 -1.28 -0.41 5.78
N ALA A 202 -0.60 -1.57 5.90
CA ALA A 202 0.54 -1.90 5.06
C ALA A 202 0.01 -2.30 3.68
N TRP A 203 0.27 -1.51 2.63
CA TRP A 203 -0.32 -1.74 1.31
C TRP A 203 0.73 -2.04 0.25
N ALA A 204 0.90 -3.32 -0.10
CA ALA A 204 1.63 -3.78 -1.29
C ALA A 204 0.62 -4.22 -2.36
N GLY A 205 -0.27 -3.30 -2.73
CA GLY A 205 -1.41 -3.60 -3.60
C GLY A 205 -1.20 -3.35 -5.08
N TYR A 206 0.00 -2.97 -5.51
CA TYR A 206 0.33 -2.71 -6.91
C TYR A 206 1.64 -3.41 -7.30
N THR A 207 1.88 -3.57 -8.61
CA THR A 207 3.12 -4.14 -9.12
C THR A 207 4.20 -3.08 -9.10
N ALA A 208 5.09 -3.12 -8.10
CA ALA A 208 6.19 -2.18 -7.96
C ALA A 208 7.33 -2.49 -8.95
N PRO A 209 8.15 -1.47 -9.32
CA PRO A 209 9.37 -1.70 -10.09
C PRO A 209 10.36 -2.60 -9.33
N THR A 210 11.09 -3.43 -10.07
CA THR A 210 12.22 -4.20 -9.54
C THR A 210 13.50 -3.38 -9.66
N GLY A 211 14.15 -3.10 -8.53
CA GLY A 211 15.34 -2.27 -8.45
C GLY A 211 15.13 -0.83 -8.94
N ILE A 212 16.25 -0.16 -9.25
CA ILE A 212 16.31 1.26 -9.66
C ILE A 212 16.57 1.43 -11.17
N GLY A 213 16.05 0.51 -11.98
CA GLY A 213 16.21 0.52 -13.44
C GLY A 213 15.21 1.40 -14.19
N VAL A 214 15.06 1.15 -15.50
CA VAL A 214 14.16 1.92 -16.39
C VAL A 214 12.72 1.94 -15.89
N ASP A 215 12.19 0.80 -15.41
CA ASP A 215 10.82 0.75 -14.89
C ASP A 215 10.64 1.71 -13.70
N ALA A 216 11.63 1.81 -12.81
CA ALA A 216 11.63 2.75 -11.69
C ALA A 216 11.84 4.21 -12.13
N ALA A 217 12.42 4.45 -13.29
CA ALA A 217 12.59 5.79 -13.87
C ALA A 217 11.36 6.26 -14.66
N THR A 218 10.39 5.39 -14.95
CA THR A 218 9.15 5.75 -15.67
C THR A 218 7.94 5.76 -14.75
N GLY A 219 6.89 6.48 -15.14
CA GLY A 219 5.62 6.53 -14.40
C GLY A 219 4.62 5.40 -14.68
N ARG A 220 4.95 4.43 -15.55
CA ARG A 220 3.97 3.45 -16.05
C ARG A 220 3.37 2.59 -14.93
N MET A 221 4.22 2.03 -14.06
CA MET A 221 3.76 1.22 -12.92
C MET A 221 3.04 2.08 -11.87
N ALA A 222 3.39 3.36 -11.75
CA ALA A 222 2.69 4.30 -10.89
C ALA A 222 1.25 4.59 -11.36
N VAL A 223 0.98 4.58 -12.66
CA VAL A 223 -0.39 4.74 -13.21
C VAL A 223 -1.28 3.57 -12.79
N ASP A 224 -0.82 2.33 -12.94
CA ASP A 224 -1.58 1.15 -12.50
C ASP A 224 -1.77 1.15 -10.97
N GLY A 225 -0.72 1.50 -10.23
CA GLY A 225 -0.79 1.65 -8.79
C GLY A 225 -1.77 2.74 -8.33
N ALA A 226 -1.84 3.86 -9.05
CA ALA A 226 -2.73 4.97 -8.74
C ALA A 226 -4.21 4.57 -8.83
N ALA A 227 -4.59 3.82 -9.86
CA ALA A 227 -5.95 3.30 -10.01
C ALA A 227 -6.33 2.36 -8.85
N LEU A 228 -5.40 1.51 -8.42
CA LEU A 228 -5.61 0.59 -7.29
C LEU A 228 -5.67 1.32 -5.94
N LEU A 229 -4.85 2.36 -5.75
CA LEU A 229 -4.86 3.20 -4.56
C LEU A 229 -6.16 4.00 -4.45
N LYS A 230 -6.66 4.54 -5.57
CA LYS A 230 -7.97 5.18 -5.66
C LYS A 230 -9.09 4.20 -5.27
N SER A 231 -9.08 2.99 -5.81
CA SER A 231 -10.08 1.96 -5.47
C SER A 231 -10.04 1.63 -3.98
N LEU A 232 -8.85 1.37 -3.43
CA LEU A 232 -8.66 1.09 -2.00
C LEU A 232 -9.26 2.20 -1.14
N THR A 233 -8.83 3.44 -1.36
CA THR A 233 -9.22 4.59 -0.52
C THR A 233 -10.71 4.92 -0.63
N ALA A 234 -11.32 4.71 -1.81
CA ALA A 234 -12.76 4.87 -1.99
C ALA A 234 -13.58 3.74 -1.32
N ALA A 235 -12.99 2.55 -1.15
CA ALA A 235 -13.66 1.37 -0.63
C ALA A 235 -13.46 1.12 0.88
N LEU A 236 -12.64 1.92 1.56
CA LEU A 236 -12.46 1.81 3.02
C LEU A 236 -13.81 1.99 3.75
N PRO A 237 -14.04 1.26 4.86
CA PRO A 237 -15.29 1.36 5.60
C PRO A 237 -15.49 2.75 6.22
N GLY A 238 -16.76 3.10 6.44
CA GLY A 238 -17.19 4.34 7.10
C GLY A 238 -16.67 5.61 6.41
N ASP A 239 -16.61 6.69 7.20
CA ASP A 239 -16.20 8.02 6.74
C ASP A 239 -14.85 8.47 7.31
N ALA A 240 -14.05 7.52 7.82
CA ALA A 240 -12.73 7.77 8.37
C ALA A 240 -11.87 8.66 7.45
N SER A 241 -11.21 9.65 8.03
CA SER A 241 -10.19 10.42 7.31
C SER A 241 -8.99 9.53 6.97
N VAL A 242 -8.36 9.78 5.84
CA VAL A 242 -7.27 8.95 5.32
C VAL A 242 -6.01 9.80 5.14
N ALA A 243 -4.90 9.33 5.69
CA ALA A 243 -3.57 9.86 5.45
C ALA A 243 -2.73 8.83 4.68
N LEU A 244 -2.15 9.25 3.55
CA LEU A 244 -1.24 8.42 2.76
C LEU A 244 0.21 8.71 3.17
N PHE A 245 1.00 7.67 3.40
CA PHE A 245 2.42 7.73 3.72
C PHE A 245 3.20 7.04 2.62
N CYS A 246 3.66 7.85 1.68
CA CYS A 246 4.19 7.41 0.40
C CYS A 246 5.71 7.50 0.41
N HIS A 247 6.37 6.35 0.39
CA HIS A 247 7.83 6.25 0.52
C HIS A 247 8.47 5.92 -0.83
N SER A 248 9.57 6.61 -1.16
CA SER A 248 10.32 6.33 -2.39
C SER A 248 9.42 6.37 -3.62
N TYR A 249 9.46 5.38 -4.52
CA TYR A 249 8.55 5.29 -5.69
C TYR A 249 7.06 5.34 -5.33
N GLY A 250 6.67 5.04 -4.09
CA GLY A 250 5.30 5.24 -3.61
C GLY A 250 4.83 6.70 -3.70
N SER A 251 5.74 7.68 -3.62
CA SER A 251 5.41 9.10 -3.83
C SER A 251 4.92 9.37 -5.25
N VAL A 252 5.45 8.65 -6.25
CA VAL A 252 5.05 8.73 -7.65
C VAL A 252 3.64 8.18 -7.81
N VAL A 253 3.35 7.02 -7.17
CA VAL A 253 2.00 6.43 -7.13
C VAL A 253 0.99 7.42 -6.54
N CYS A 254 1.32 8.00 -5.38
CA CYS A 254 0.45 8.97 -4.71
C CYS A 254 0.29 10.27 -5.51
N GLY A 255 1.35 10.76 -6.16
CA GLY A 255 1.33 11.94 -7.01
C GLY A 255 0.42 11.74 -8.23
N VAL A 256 0.55 10.61 -8.93
CA VAL A 256 -0.30 10.26 -10.07
C VAL A 256 -1.76 10.07 -9.63
N ALA A 257 -2.00 9.47 -8.46
CA ALA A 257 -3.36 9.28 -7.92
C ALA A 257 -4.03 10.58 -7.46
N ALA A 258 -3.25 11.61 -7.08
CA ALA A 258 -3.68 12.71 -6.22
C ALA A 258 -4.98 13.42 -6.67
N HIS A 259 -5.13 13.62 -7.99
CA HIS A 259 -6.27 14.31 -8.60
C HIS A 259 -7.57 13.48 -8.61
N GLU A 260 -7.48 12.17 -8.41
CA GLU A 260 -8.64 11.27 -8.40
C GLU A 260 -8.98 10.71 -7.01
N LEU A 261 -8.16 11.02 -6.00
CA LEU A 261 -8.39 10.52 -4.64
C LEU A 261 -9.68 11.10 -4.06
N PRO A 262 -10.45 10.31 -3.28
CA PRO A 262 -11.67 10.79 -2.66
C PRO A 262 -11.35 11.84 -1.59
N ARG A 263 -12.29 12.77 -1.33
CA ARG A 263 -12.13 13.87 -0.34
C ARG A 263 -11.76 13.42 1.07
N ARG A 264 -12.04 12.16 1.42
CA ARG A 264 -11.64 11.59 2.71
C ARG A 264 -10.13 11.42 2.84
N VAL A 265 -9.38 11.41 1.74
CA VAL A 265 -7.92 11.52 1.78
C VAL A 265 -7.58 12.98 2.07
N THR A 266 -7.19 13.26 3.30
CA THR A 266 -6.95 14.62 3.80
C THR A 266 -5.48 14.98 3.80
N ASP A 267 -4.58 13.99 3.77
CA ASP A 267 -3.14 14.17 3.90
C ASP A 267 -2.39 13.20 2.99
N VAL A 268 -1.39 13.72 2.28
CA VAL A 268 -0.42 12.94 1.50
C VAL A 268 0.97 13.32 1.99
N VAL A 269 1.63 12.37 2.65
CA VAL A 269 2.98 12.53 3.18
C VAL A 269 3.94 11.78 2.28
N VAL A 270 4.92 12.48 1.70
CA VAL A 270 5.97 11.88 0.87
C VAL A 270 7.31 11.92 1.61
N ALA A 271 8.02 10.79 1.61
CA ALA A 271 9.30 10.64 2.28
C ALA A 271 10.32 9.98 1.36
N GLY A 272 11.51 10.57 1.23
CA GLY A 272 12.54 10.07 0.32
C GLY A 272 12.05 10.00 -1.13
N SER A 273 11.30 11.02 -1.58
CA SER A 273 10.60 11.01 -2.85
C SER A 273 11.53 11.33 -4.03
N PRO A 274 11.55 10.54 -5.12
CA PRO A 274 12.19 10.95 -6.37
C PRO A 274 11.40 12.02 -7.13
N GLY A 275 10.12 12.22 -6.78
CA GLY A 275 9.21 13.17 -7.41
C GLY A 275 7.74 12.72 -7.29
N MET A 276 6.82 13.54 -7.79
CA MET A 276 5.37 13.28 -7.78
C MET A 276 4.71 13.44 -9.16
N ARG A 277 5.51 13.48 -10.23
CA ARG A 277 5.09 13.64 -11.64
C ARG A 277 4.32 14.94 -11.89
N THR A 278 4.78 15.99 -11.22
CA THR A 278 4.26 17.35 -11.37
C THR A 278 5.34 18.35 -10.96
N GLU A 279 5.17 19.61 -11.33
CA GLU A 279 6.13 20.68 -11.02
C GLU A 279 5.93 21.26 -9.61
N ASN A 280 4.71 21.22 -9.08
CA ASN A 280 4.35 21.79 -7.78
C ASN A 280 3.02 21.21 -7.26
N VAL A 281 2.68 21.52 -6.01
CA VAL A 281 1.45 21.04 -5.35
C VAL A 281 0.17 21.42 -6.08
N ALA A 282 0.11 22.54 -6.80
CA ALA A 282 -1.09 22.94 -7.53
C ALA A 282 -1.38 22.00 -8.71
N GLY A 283 -0.32 21.48 -9.35
CA GLY A 283 -0.43 20.48 -10.41
C GLY A 283 -0.86 19.08 -9.95
N LEU A 284 -0.94 18.82 -8.64
CA LEU A 284 -1.53 17.58 -8.11
C LEU A 284 -3.06 17.60 -8.16
N HIS A 285 -3.67 18.78 -8.31
CA HIS A 285 -5.13 18.97 -8.31
C HIS A 285 -5.86 18.28 -7.15
N THR A 286 -5.25 18.28 -5.96
CA THR A 286 -5.78 17.64 -4.76
C THR A 286 -6.19 18.66 -3.71
N SER A 287 -7.16 18.27 -2.88
CA SER A 287 -7.53 19.02 -1.67
C SER A 287 -6.77 18.56 -0.42
N ALA A 288 -6.03 17.45 -0.52
CA ALA A 288 -5.23 16.94 0.57
C ALA A 288 -4.06 17.88 0.88
N ARG A 289 -3.69 17.98 2.16
CA ARG A 289 -2.43 18.62 2.56
C ARG A 289 -1.27 17.75 2.09
N VAL A 290 -0.33 18.35 1.38
CA VAL A 290 0.87 17.67 0.89
C VAL A 290 2.02 17.99 1.82
N TRP A 291 2.59 16.95 2.42
CA TRP A 291 3.71 17.02 3.35
C TRP A 291 4.92 16.33 2.72
N ALA A 292 6.11 16.89 2.89
CA ALA A 292 7.32 16.32 2.31
C ALA A 292 8.46 16.31 3.33
N THR A 293 9.29 15.27 3.27
CA THR A 293 10.52 15.19 4.04
C THR A 293 11.58 14.38 3.32
N ARG A 294 12.84 14.79 3.49
CA ARG A 294 14.02 14.08 3.02
C ARG A 294 15.09 14.14 4.11
N ASP A 295 15.67 13.00 4.44
CA ASP A 295 16.84 12.91 5.30
C ASP A 295 18.09 13.44 4.56
N GLU A 296 19.00 14.08 5.27
CA GLU A 296 20.23 14.65 4.66
C GLU A 296 21.12 13.57 4.02
N GLY A 297 21.10 12.34 4.57
CA GLY A 297 21.85 11.20 4.05
C GLY A 297 21.09 10.35 3.02
N ASP A 298 19.94 10.82 2.51
CA ASP A 298 19.17 10.10 1.51
C ASP A 298 19.74 10.30 0.10
N TRP A 299 20.20 9.19 -0.51
CA TRP A 299 20.72 9.14 -1.88
C TRP A 299 19.74 9.65 -2.94
N ILE A 300 18.44 9.73 -2.62
CA ILE A 300 17.44 10.29 -3.52
C ILE A 300 17.72 11.77 -3.85
N ALA A 301 18.53 12.47 -3.04
CA ALA A 301 18.99 13.82 -3.34
C ALA A 301 19.85 13.91 -4.61
N ASP A 302 20.47 12.81 -5.02
CA ASP A 302 21.31 12.73 -6.22
C ASP A 302 20.51 12.33 -7.48
N VAL A 303 19.20 12.04 -7.35
CA VAL A 303 18.35 11.68 -8.49
C VAL A 303 17.89 12.94 -9.22
N PRO A 304 18.01 13.01 -10.57
CA PRO A 304 17.57 14.17 -11.33
C PRO A 304 16.05 14.42 -11.18
N HIS A 305 15.70 15.55 -10.56
CA HIS A 305 14.31 15.96 -10.28
C HIS A 305 13.65 16.69 -11.46
N LEU A 306 13.56 16.01 -12.59
CA LEU A 306 12.88 16.47 -13.80
C LEU A 306 12.10 15.33 -14.44
N GLU A 307 11.14 15.65 -15.31
CA GLU A 307 10.51 14.68 -16.20
C GLU A 307 10.71 15.14 -17.65
N VAL A 308 11.33 14.30 -18.49
CA VAL A 308 11.52 14.57 -19.92
C VAL A 308 11.23 13.29 -20.70
N GLY A 309 10.28 13.37 -21.65
CA GLY A 309 9.93 12.23 -22.51
C GLY A 309 9.43 11.00 -21.76
N GLY A 310 8.83 11.18 -20.58
CA GLY A 310 8.31 10.09 -19.72
C GLY A 310 9.35 9.44 -18.80
N LEU A 311 10.59 9.95 -18.79
CA LEU A 311 11.65 9.56 -17.84
C LEU A 311 11.78 10.60 -16.73
N GLY A 312 11.92 10.12 -15.50
CA GLY A 312 11.97 10.92 -14.29
C GLY A 312 10.59 11.23 -13.72
N HIS A 313 10.59 11.85 -12.54
CA HIS A 313 9.39 11.99 -11.69
C HIS A 313 9.04 13.45 -11.37
N GLY A 314 9.59 14.40 -12.13
CA GLY A 314 9.31 15.81 -11.96
C GLY A 314 10.04 16.42 -10.74
N ALA A 315 9.50 17.52 -10.25
CA ALA A 315 10.17 18.34 -9.24
C ALA A 315 10.30 17.63 -7.88
N ASP A 316 11.35 18.01 -7.14
CA ASP A 316 11.63 17.54 -5.80
C ASP A 316 10.57 18.08 -4.80
N PRO A 317 9.81 17.21 -4.09
CA PRO A 317 8.81 17.69 -3.16
C PRO A 317 9.35 18.47 -1.95
N VAL A 318 10.64 18.36 -1.63
CA VAL A 318 11.25 19.19 -0.57
C VAL A 318 11.78 20.54 -1.08
N SER A 319 11.73 20.78 -2.40
CA SER A 319 12.08 22.09 -2.97
C SER A 319 11.06 23.15 -2.56
N PRO A 320 11.48 24.37 -2.17
CA PRO A 320 10.55 25.47 -1.88
C PRO A 320 9.58 25.76 -3.03
N ALA A 321 10.03 25.64 -4.29
CA ALA A 321 9.21 25.90 -5.47
C ALA A 321 8.09 24.87 -5.67
N PHE A 322 8.24 23.66 -5.10
CA PHE A 322 7.19 22.64 -5.15
C PHE A 322 5.99 23.00 -4.28
N GLY A 323 6.22 23.66 -3.14
CA GLY A 323 5.17 24.19 -2.26
C GLY A 323 4.56 23.19 -1.28
N ALA A 324 5.21 22.06 -0.99
CA ALA A 324 4.78 21.13 0.07
C ALA A 324 5.09 21.68 1.48
N ARG A 325 4.42 21.13 2.48
CA ARG A 325 4.67 21.39 3.91
C ARG A 325 5.86 20.56 4.38
N LEU A 326 6.99 21.22 4.67
CA LEU A 326 8.25 20.54 4.96
C LEU A 326 8.33 20.07 6.43
N LEU A 327 8.45 18.76 6.62
CA LEU A 327 8.57 18.12 7.93
C LEU A 327 10.03 17.85 8.30
N SER A 328 10.35 17.97 9.59
CA SER A 328 11.63 17.50 10.11
C SER A 328 11.75 15.98 9.93
N SER A 329 12.92 15.55 9.45
CA SER A 329 13.39 14.17 9.38
C SER A 329 14.56 13.92 10.34
N ALA A 330 14.84 14.83 11.28
CA ALA A 330 16.00 14.70 12.15
C ALA A 330 16.07 13.31 12.83
N ARG A 331 17.29 12.78 12.92
CA ARG A 331 17.61 11.43 13.40
C ARG A 331 17.17 10.28 12.50
N ALA A 332 16.40 10.52 11.43
CA ALA A 332 16.32 9.56 10.34
C ALA A 332 17.74 9.30 9.80
N LYS A 333 17.92 8.11 9.22
CA LYS A 333 19.21 7.70 8.67
C LYS A 333 18.97 7.07 7.32
N SER A 334 19.44 7.73 6.27
CA SER A 334 19.33 7.30 4.88
C SER A 334 17.88 7.16 4.40
N HIS A 335 17.75 6.72 3.15
CA HIS A 335 16.49 6.43 2.48
C HIS A 335 15.55 5.48 3.23
N THR A 336 16.08 4.64 4.11
CA THR A 336 15.30 3.60 4.81
C THR A 336 14.90 3.97 6.24
N GLY A 337 15.31 5.15 6.71
CA GLY A 337 15.21 5.52 8.13
C GLY A 337 13.94 6.25 8.54
N TYR A 338 13.05 6.62 7.60
CA TYR A 338 11.93 7.53 7.90
C TYR A 338 10.90 6.97 8.89
N PHE A 339 10.73 5.65 8.92
CA PHE A 339 9.82 4.95 9.83
C PHE A 339 10.52 4.40 11.08
N ALA A 340 11.75 4.82 11.35
CA ALA A 340 12.47 4.37 12.53
C ALA A 340 11.91 5.04 13.80
N PRO A 341 11.62 4.28 14.87
CA PRO A 341 11.24 4.86 16.15
C PRO A 341 12.27 5.86 16.66
N GLY A 342 11.79 6.95 17.26
CA GLY A 342 12.65 7.98 17.84
C GLY A 342 13.22 8.99 16.83
N THR A 343 12.77 8.98 15.57
CA THR A 343 13.07 10.04 14.60
C THR A 343 11.95 11.09 14.55
N ASP A 344 12.29 12.30 14.14
CA ASP A 344 11.30 13.36 13.94
C ASP A 344 10.32 13.00 12.82
N SER A 345 10.78 12.32 11.76
CA SER A 345 9.90 11.86 10.68
C SER A 345 8.83 10.92 11.21
N MET A 346 9.20 9.92 12.03
CA MET A 346 8.25 8.94 12.56
C MET A 346 7.25 9.59 13.53
N ASP A 347 7.74 10.49 14.39
CA ASP A 347 6.89 11.26 15.30
C ASP A 347 5.90 12.16 14.53
N ASN A 348 6.38 12.88 13.51
CA ASN A 348 5.53 13.67 12.62
C ASN A 348 4.49 12.82 11.88
N PHE A 349 4.86 11.64 11.39
CA PHE A 349 3.92 10.75 10.73
C PHE A 349 2.82 10.27 11.68
N ALA A 350 3.17 9.98 12.93
CA ALA A 350 2.19 9.63 13.95
C ALA A 350 1.21 10.78 14.24
N LYS A 351 1.73 12.01 14.35
CA LYS A 351 0.92 13.23 14.57
C LYS A 351 -0.03 13.51 13.41
N ILE A 352 0.42 13.36 12.16
CA ILE A 352 -0.44 13.52 10.99
C ILE A 352 -1.52 12.43 10.96
N GLY A 353 -1.14 11.18 11.23
CA GLY A 353 -2.07 10.06 11.25
C GLY A 353 -3.15 10.17 12.32
N THR A 354 -2.82 10.72 13.49
CA THR A 354 -3.76 11.00 14.60
C THR A 354 -4.48 12.34 14.46
N GLY A 355 -4.03 13.23 13.56
CA GLY A 355 -4.60 14.57 13.38
C GLY A 355 -4.08 15.63 14.37
N ALA A 356 -3.04 15.31 15.15
CA ALA A 356 -2.39 16.20 16.11
C ALA A 356 -1.46 17.24 15.42
N PHE A 357 -1.96 17.95 14.41
CA PHE A 357 -1.18 18.84 13.54
C PHE A 357 -0.45 19.96 14.29
N ALA A 358 -1.00 20.44 15.41
CA ALA A 358 -0.40 21.51 16.21
C ALA A 358 0.99 21.13 16.74
N SER A 359 1.25 19.84 16.94
CA SER A 359 2.51 19.33 17.50
C SER A 359 3.54 18.91 16.43
N VAL A 360 3.21 19.04 15.14
CA VAL A 360 4.11 18.69 14.04
C VAL A 360 5.35 19.59 14.02
N VAL A 361 6.52 18.99 13.87
CA VAL A 361 7.83 19.67 13.82
C VAL A 361 8.22 19.92 12.37
N CYS A 362 8.31 21.19 11.98
CA CYS A 362 8.71 21.58 10.63
C CYS A 362 10.23 21.48 10.44
N ALA A 363 10.68 21.26 9.19
CA ALA A 363 12.10 21.12 8.86
C ALA A 363 12.94 22.35 9.25
N THR A 364 12.34 23.53 9.20
CA THR A 364 12.97 24.82 9.53
C THR A 364 12.94 25.17 11.02
N GLY A 365 12.36 24.32 11.88
CA GLY A 365 12.21 24.57 13.32
C GLY A 365 11.15 25.62 13.71
N ASN A 366 10.58 26.34 12.74
CA ASN A 366 9.44 27.24 12.94
C ASN A 366 8.09 26.52 12.68
N ASP A 367 6.99 27.26 12.56
CA ASP A 367 5.64 26.75 12.33
C ASP A 367 5.20 26.73 10.86
N ALA A 368 6.11 27.00 9.91
CA ALA A 368 5.78 27.25 8.52
C ALA A 368 4.97 26.12 7.86
N CYS A 369 5.28 24.87 8.19
CA CYS A 369 4.58 23.68 7.68
C CYS A 369 3.18 23.50 8.27
N ARG A 370 2.83 24.17 9.38
CA ARG A 370 1.52 24.09 10.04
C ARG A 370 0.55 25.21 9.70
N ARG A 371 1.02 26.29 9.04
CA ARG A 371 0.21 27.48 8.73
C ARG A 371 -1.07 27.15 7.95
N GLY A 372 -2.18 27.80 8.32
CA GLY A 372 -3.49 27.62 7.68
C GLY A 372 -4.15 26.27 7.95
N ILE A 373 -3.71 25.54 8.99
CA ILE A 373 -4.41 24.35 9.48
C ILE A 373 -5.23 24.78 10.70
N SER A 374 -6.52 24.46 10.70
CA SER A 374 -7.37 24.78 11.86
C SER A 374 -6.83 24.14 13.13
N GLY A 375 -6.74 24.91 14.22
CA GLY A 375 -6.25 24.45 15.51
C GLY A 375 -4.72 24.38 15.65
N THR A 376 -3.95 24.96 14.72
CA THR A 376 -2.48 25.05 14.82
C THR A 376 -1.93 26.46 15.01
N GLU A 377 -2.80 27.47 14.98
CA GLU A 377 -2.45 28.86 15.29
C GLU A 377 -2.19 28.96 16.80
N GLN A 378 -1.04 29.51 17.18
CA GLN A 378 -0.74 29.82 18.58
C GLN A 378 -1.54 31.08 18.94
N ASP A 379 -2.32 31.02 20.03
CA ASP A 379 -2.90 32.21 20.67
C ASP A 379 -1.81 33.20 21.09
#